data_AF-A0A9I9EJ55-F1
#
_entry.id   AF-A0A9I9EJ55-F1
#
_cell.length_a   1.000
_cell.length_b   1.000
_cell.length_c   1.000
_cell.angle_alpha   90.00
_cell.angle_beta   90.00
_cell.angle_gamma   90.00
#
_symmetry.space_group_name_H-M   'P 1'
#
loop_
_entity.id
_entity.type
_entity.pdbx_description
1 polymer ?
#
loop_
_entity_poly.entity_id
_entity_poly.type
_entity_poly.pdbx_seq_one_letter_code
_entity_poly.pdbx_strand_id
1 'polypeptide(L)'
;MCVISLPVNLQRIPLAWSNDTYKSAKHRVVANLTRERYSIAYFLCPSYHSQIGSCRQPSPYRLFTFAEYRKQVRDDVEKTGYKIGLSNFRL
;
A
#
# COMPACT_ATOMS: atom_id res chain seq x y z
N MET A 1 15.88 27.21 -10.18
CA MET A 1 16.15 25.75 -10.18
C MET A 1 14.96 25.04 -9.57
N CYS A 2 14.22 24.25 -10.37
CA CYS A 2 13.15 23.39 -9.88
C CYS A 2 13.76 22.03 -9.56
N VAL A 3 13.97 21.71 -8.29
CA VAL A 3 14.48 20.40 -7.87
C VAL A 3 13.33 19.41 -7.99
N ILE A 4 13.32 18.58 -9.03
CA ILE A 4 12.36 17.48 -9.15
C ILE A 4 12.81 16.40 -8.15
N SER A 5 12.16 16.32 -7.00
CA SER A 5 12.33 15.21 -6.06
C SER A 5 11.21 14.19 -6.29
N LEU A 6 11.58 12.93 -6.50
CA LEU A 6 10.65 11.80 -6.62
C LEU A 6 10.70 10.99 -5.33
N PRO A 7 9.89 11.33 -4.30
CA PRO A 7 9.84 10.53 -3.08
C PRO A 7 9.28 9.13 -3.42
N VAL A 8 10.12 8.11 -3.24
CA VAL A 8 9.71 6.70 -3.36
C VAL A 8 9.12 6.25 -2.04
N ASN A 9 7.84 5.86 -2.03
CA ASN A 9 7.15 5.39 -0.84
C ASN A 9 6.86 3.90 -0.96
N LEU A 10 7.37 3.12 0.00
CA LEU A 10 6.96 1.73 0.17
C LEU A 10 5.54 1.69 0.76
N GLN A 11 4.68 0.94 0.10
CA GLN A 11 3.28 0.76 0.50
C GLN A 11 3.11 -0.61 1.19
N ARG A 12 1.90 -1.15 1.15
CA ARG A 12 1.51 -2.31 1.96
C ARG A 12 2.10 -3.63 1.45
N ILE A 13 2.18 -3.86 0.14
CA ILE A 13 2.64 -5.17 -0.38
C ILE A 13 4.10 -5.50 0.03
N PRO A 14 5.06 -4.55 -0.02
CA PRO A 14 6.41 -4.79 0.49
C PRO A 14 6.49 -5.16 1.98
N LEU A 15 5.55 -4.69 2.82
CA LEU A 15 5.46 -5.07 4.24
C LEU A 15 5.15 -6.57 4.36
N ALA A 16 4.16 -7.06 3.61
CA ALA A 16 3.78 -8.47 3.62
C ALA A 16 4.88 -9.40 3.08
N TRP A 17 5.58 -8.99 2.02
CA TRP A 17 6.70 -9.75 1.46
C TRP A 17 7.92 -9.84 2.39
N SER A 18 8.11 -8.84 3.25
CA SER A 18 9.30 -8.72 4.09
C SER A 18 9.12 -9.20 5.53
N ASN A 19 8.02 -9.89 5.87
CA ASN A 19 7.70 -10.24 7.26
C ASN A 19 7.73 -9.02 8.19
N ASP A 20 7.03 -7.96 7.81
CA ASP A 20 6.96 -6.71 8.58
C ASP A 20 8.32 -5.96 8.75
N THR A 21 9.38 -6.35 8.04
CA THR A 21 10.68 -5.68 8.10
C THR A 21 10.63 -4.28 7.46
N TYR A 22 9.92 -4.12 6.34
CA TYR A 22 9.76 -2.82 5.68
C TYR A 22 8.52 -2.08 6.17
N LYS A 23 8.72 -0.92 6.79
CA LYS A 23 7.59 -0.07 7.23
C LYS A 23 7.00 0.72 6.05
N SER A 24 5.67 0.77 6.00
CA SER A 24 4.98 1.62 5.03
C SER A 24 5.10 3.11 5.40
N ALA A 25 5.37 3.95 4.40
CA ALA A 25 5.56 5.38 4.62
C ALA A 25 4.20 6.07 4.84
N LYS A 26 3.99 6.60 6.05
CA LYS A 26 2.85 7.50 6.34
C LYS A 26 3.15 8.87 5.74
N HIS A 27 2.33 9.30 4.79
CA HIS A 27 2.44 10.61 4.17
C HIS A 27 1.10 11.35 4.22
N ARG A 28 1.16 12.68 4.36
CA ARG A 28 0.00 13.57 4.34
C ARG A 28 0.34 14.78 3.48
N VAL A 29 -0.63 15.24 2.69
CA VAL A 29 -0.56 16.53 2.00
C VAL A 29 -1.35 17.54 2.81
N VAL A 30 -0.76 18.71 3.05
CA VAL A 30 -1.41 19.84 3.74
C VAL A 30 -1.74 20.90 2.70
N ALA A 31 -2.97 21.42 2.73
CA ALA A 31 -3.40 22.49 1.85
C ALA A 31 -2.63 23.79 2.16
N ASN A 32 -2.17 24.49 1.13
CA ASN A 32 -1.56 25.80 1.27
C ASN A 32 -2.59 26.87 0.91
N LEU A 33 -2.84 27.83 1.81
CA LEU A 33 -3.85 28.87 1.64
C LEU A 33 -3.46 29.96 0.63
N THR A 34 -2.17 30.03 0.28
CA THR A 34 -1.61 31.14 -0.51
C THR A 34 -1.17 30.74 -1.92
N ARG A 35 -0.96 29.43 -2.16
CA ARG A 35 -0.42 28.93 -3.43
C ARG A 35 -0.99 27.56 -3.77
N GLU A 36 -1.32 27.38 -5.04
CA GLU A 36 -1.73 26.10 -5.58
C GLU A 36 -0.54 25.14 -5.67
N ARG A 37 -0.81 23.85 -5.43
CA ARG A 37 0.18 22.78 -5.53
C ARG A 37 -0.37 21.69 -6.44
N TYR A 38 0.30 21.46 -7.56
CA TYR A 38 0.04 20.33 -8.43
C TYR A 38 1.00 19.18 -8.11
N SER A 39 0.51 17.95 -8.13
CA SER A 39 1.34 16.76 -7.97
C SER A 39 0.78 15.60 -8.79
N ILE A 40 1.67 14.82 -9.39
CA ILE A 40 1.34 13.59 -10.10
C ILE A 40 1.89 12.43 -9.28
N ALA A 41 1.08 11.39 -9.09
CA ALA A 41 1.48 10.18 -8.38
C ALA A 41 1.45 8.98 -9.33
N TYR A 42 2.50 8.17 -9.29
CA TYR A 42 2.59 6.89 -9.99
C TYR A 42 2.66 5.74 -8.98
N PHE A 43 1.93 4.66 -9.23
CA PHE A 43 1.86 3.48 -8.37
C PHE A 43 2.28 2.26 -9.17
N LEU A 44 3.47 1.72 -8.87
CA LEU A 44 3.87 0.41 -9.38
C LEU A 44 3.20 -0.68 -8.56
N CYS A 45 2.34 -1.47 -9.20
CA CYS A 45 1.61 -2.57 -8.57
C CYS A 45 2.02 -3.92 -9.17
N PRO A 46 1.98 -5.01 -8.39
CA PRO A 46 2.14 -6.35 -8.93
C PRO A 46 1.03 -6.71 -9.93
N SER A 47 1.26 -7.73 -10.75
CA SER A 47 0.20 -8.35 -11.55
C SER A 47 -0.91 -8.91 -10.64
N TYR A 48 -2.15 -8.95 -11.13
CA TYR A 48 -3.32 -9.45 -10.38
C TYR A 48 -3.13 -10.87 -9.84
N HIS A 49 -2.44 -11.74 -10.59
CA HIS A 49 -2.17 -13.13 -10.20
C HIS A 49 -0.93 -13.29 -9.31
N SER A 50 -0.21 -12.21 -9.02
CA SER A 50 0.99 -12.28 -8.17
C SER A 50 0.60 -12.69 -6.76
N GLN A 51 1.26 -13.71 -6.24
CA GLN A 51 1.11 -14.12 -4.84
C GLN A 51 1.84 -13.15 -3.91
N ILE A 52 1.22 -12.91 -2.76
CA ILE A 52 1.65 -12.01 -1.71
C ILE A 52 1.61 -12.79 -0.41
N GLY A 53 2.74 -12.78 0.28
CA GLY A 53 3.02 -13.55 1.47
C GLY A 53 4.53 -13.60 1.63
N SER A 54 5.00 -13.95 2.82
CA SER A 54 6.42 -14.08 3.05
C SER A 54 6.96 -15.42 2.59
N CYS A 55 8.16 -15.39 2.02
CA CYS A 55 8.93 -16.59 1.70
C CYS A 55 9.61 -17.21 2.96
N ARG A 56 9.52 -16.55 4.13
CA ARG A 56 10.16 -16.96 5.37
C ARG A 56 9.12 -17.31 6.44
N GLN A 57 9.34 -18.43 7.14
CA GLN A 57 8.49 -18.89 8.22
C GLN A 57 9.06 -18.51 9.61
N PRO A 58 8.22 -18.21 10.62
CA PRO A 58 6.76 -18.09 10.52
C PRO A 58 6.34 -16.81 9.77
N SER A 59 5.31 -16.91 8.92
CA SER A 59 4.72 -15.76 8.21
C SER A 59 3.58 -15.15 9.03
N PRO A 60 3.54 -13.82 9.27
CA PRO A 60 2.43 -13.17 9.95
C PRO A 60 1.18 -13.02 9.07
N TYR A 61 1.29 -13.34 7.78
CA TYR A 61 0.21 -13.25 6.80
C TYR A 61 -0.03 -14.60 6.13
N ARG A 62 -1.30 -14.92 5.85
CA ARG A 62 -1.64 -16.01 4.92
C ARG A 62 -1.18 -15.64 3.50
N LEU A 63 -1.08 -16.63 2.62
CA LEU A 63 -0.91 -16.37 1.19
C LEU A 63 -2.21 -15.83 0.59
N PHE A 64 -2.09 -14.79 -0.23
CA PHE A 64 -3.17 -14.20 -1.02
C PHE A 64 -2.61 -13.61 -2.31
N THR A 65 -3.46 -13.28 -3.27
CA THR A 65 -3.10 -12.64 -4.53
C THR A 65 -3.32 -11.14 -4.49
N PHE A 66 -2.67 -10.40 -5.38
CA PHE A 66 -2.93 -8.96 -5.51
C PHE A 66 -4.38 -8.67 -5.89
N ALA A 67 -5.02 -9.54 -6.68
CA ALA A 67 -6.44 -9.43 -7.00
C ALA A 67 -7.35 -9.52 -5.77
N GLU A 68 -7.12 -10.50 -4.89
CA GLU A 68 -7.86 -10.65 -3.63
C GLU A 68 -7.67 -9.43 -2.74
N TYR A 69 -6.43 -8.92 -2.62
CA TYR A 69 -6.16 -7.71 -1.88
C TYR A 69 -6.93 -6.50 -2.41
N ARG A 70 -6.93 -6.26 -3.73
CA ARG A 70 -7.67 -5.13 -4.32
C ARG A 70 -9.18 -5.29 -4.15
N LYS A 71 -9.71 -6.51 -4.26
CA LYS A 71 -11.12 -6.79 -4.03
C LYS A 71 -11.49 -6.47 -2.57
N GLN A 72 -10.76 -7.00 -1.61
CA GLN A 72 -11.00 -6.75 -0.20
C GLN A 72 -10.96 -5.26 0.14
N VAL A 73 -9.98 -4.51 -0.40
CA VAL A 73 -9.88 -3.06 -0.15
C VAL A 73 -11.09 -2.29 -0.73
N ARG A 74 -11.66 -2.73 -1.87
CA ARG A 74 -12.91 -2.13 -2.38
C ARG A 74 -14.07 -2.45 -1.45
N ASP A 75 -14.24 -3.73 -1.13
CA ASP A 75 -15.33 -4.21 -0.27
C ASP A 75 -15.29 -3.51 1.11
N ASP A 76 -14.09 -3.28 1.68
CA ASP A 76 -13.91 -2.56 2.94
C ASP A 76 -14.39 -1.10 2.84
N VAL A 77 -14.03 -0.40 1.75
CA VAL A 77 -14.42 0.99 1.52
C VAL A 77 -15.91 1.11 1.28
N GLU A 78 -16.49 0.18 0.52
CA GLU A 78 -17.93 0.15 0.25
C GLU A 78 -18.74 -0.10 1.53
N LYS A 79 -18.26 -0.99 2.42
CA LYS A 79 -18.98 -1.33 3.65
C LYS A 79 -18.77 -0.35 4.79
N THR A 80 -17.56 0.19 4.93
CA THR A 80 -17.16 0.95 6.13
C THR A 80 -16.77 2.39 5.84
N GLY A 81 -16.54 2.76 4.58
CA GLY A 81 -15.93 4.03 4.19
C GLY A 81 -14.42 4.08 4.39
N TYR A 82 -13.81 3.06 4.99
CA TYR A 82 -12.39 3.04 5.35
C TYR A 82 -11.62 1.89 4.69
N LYS A 83 -10.34 2.11 4.42
CA LYS A 83 -9.42 1.08 3.93
C LYS A 83 -8.77 0.37 5.13
N ILE A 84 -9.14 -0.88 5.38
CA ILE A 84 -8.55 -1.71 6.45
C ILE A 84 -7.16 -2.22 6.00
N GLY A 85 -7.11 -2.88 4.84
CA GLY A 85 -5.88 -3.33 4.20
C GLY A 85 -5.40 -4.69 4.72
N LEU A 86 -4.10 -4.82 5.02
CA LEU A 86 -3.45 -6.12 5.26
C LEU A 86 -3.93 -6.86 6.51
N SER A 87 -4.62 -6.21 7.44
CA SER A 87 -5.12 -6.86 8.65
C SER A 87 -6.09 -8.01 8.34
N ASN A 88 -6.82 -7.93 7.23
CA ASN A 88 -7.73 -8.99 6.74
C ASN A 88 -7.01 -10.26 6.26
N PHE A 89 -5.68 -10.24 6.21
CA PHE A 89 -4.84 -11.31 5.69
C PHE A 89 -3.85 -11.85 6.73
N ARG A 90 -3.96 -11.43 8.00
CA ARG A 90 -3.14 -11.99 9.08
C ARG A 90 -3.59 -13.42 9.42
N LEU A 91 -2.65 -14.23 9.90
CA LEU A 91 -2.93 -15.52 10.55
C LEU A 91 -3.40 -15.32 11.99
#